data_AF-A0AAN9UNQ2-F1
#
_entry.id   AF-A0AAN9UNQ2-F1
#
_cell.length_a   1.000
_cell.length_b   1.000
_cell.length_c   1.000
_cell.angle_alpha   90.00
_cell.angle_beta   90.00
_cell.angle_gamma   90.00
#
_symmetry.space_group_name_H-M   'P 1'
#
loop_
_entity.id
_entity.type
_entity.pdbx_description
1 polymer ?
#
loop_
_entity_poly.entity_id
_entity_poly.type
_entity_poly.pdbx_seq_one_letter_code
_entity_poly.pdbx_strand_id
1 'polypeptide(L)'
;MTSSLLLFEGLYAAYSLCQLLIGAYFAWAIAGVLTPYFAEHGMDEEVRQARLVLSYLAASAVMAAVNGLATLLINWSKALAARITQAFLLACWATSIGFGIVTTVHASSWWRYFDGRGEDEVRLARMAQALAGAMIASTVLGWFLLFVIFLFAAWGSQKEHRVAHVWA
;
A
#
# COMPACT_ATOMS: atom_id res chain seq x y z
N MET A 1 5.33 -8.81 -26.71
CA MET A 1 4.44 -8.85 -25.52
C MET A 1 5.18 -9.26 -24.25
N THR A 2 6.27 -10.03 -24.33
CA THR A 2 7.07 -10.47 -23.18
C THR A 2 7.87 -9.35 -22.49
N SER A 3 8.47 -8.43 -23.24
CA SER A 3 9.31 -7.35 -22.66
C SER A 3 8.51 -6.35 -21.81
N SER A 4 7.28 -6.02 -22.21
CA SER A 4 6.39 -5.11 -21.47
C SER A 4 5.85 -5.72 -20.18
N LEU A 5 5.63 -7.05 -20.16
CA LEU A 5 5.15 -7.77 -18.99
C LEU A 5 6.24 -7.84 -17.91
N LEU A 6 7.47 -8.20 -18.29
CA LEU A 6 8.61 -8.27 -17.37
C LEU A 6 8.95 -6.91 -16.74
N LEU A 7 8.86 -5.83 -17.52
CA LEU A 7 9.09 -4.48 -17.03
C LEU A 7 8.01 -4.06 -16.02
N PHE A 8 6.76 -4.45 -16.28
CA PHE A 8 5.65 -4.23 -15.36
C PHE A 8 5.81 -5.02 -14.05
N GLU A 9 6.14 -6.31 -14.12
CA GLU A 9 6.41 -7.14 -12.95
C GLU A 9 7.56 -6.59 -12.10
N GLY A 10 8.64 -6.15 -12.75
CA GLY A 10 9.78 -5.53 -12.08
C GLY A 10 9.41 -4.24 -11.36
N LEU A 11 8.64 -3.35 -11.99
CA LEU A 11 8.14 -2.12 -11.37
C LEU A 11 7.20 -2.42 -10.20
N TYR A 12 6.33 -3.41 -10.34
CA TYR A 12 5.40 -3.83 -9.30
C TYR A 12 6.12 -4.42 -8.08
N ALA A 13 7.13 -5.25 -8.31
CA ALA A 13 7.97 -5.80 -7.25
C ALA A 13 8.75 -4.69 -6.52
N ALA A 14 9.34 -3.75 -7.27
CA ALA A 14 10.05 -2.61 -6.70
C ALA A 14 9.12 -1.72 -5.86
N TYR A 15 7.91 -1.46 -6.36
CA TYR A 15 6.88 -0.73 -5.63
C TYR A 15 6.46 -1.45 -4.33
N SER A 16 6.22 -2.76 -4.41
CA SER A 16 5.83 -3.57 -3.25
C SER A 16 6.93 -3.60 -2.18
N LEU A 17 8.19 -3.70 -2.60
CA LEU A 17 9.34 -3.65 -1.70
C LEU A 17 9.47 -2.26 -1.06
N CYS A 18 9.27 -1.18 -1.84
CA CYS A 18 9.27 0.19 -1.33
C CYS A 18 8.19 0.39 -0.26
N GLN A 19 6.96 -0.07 -0.53
CA GLN A 19 5.87 -0.04 0.43
C GLN A 19 6.20 -0.80 1.72
N LEU A 20 6.83 -1.97 1.60
CA LEU A 20 7.19 -2.80 2.75
C LEU A 20 8.29 -2.12 3.59
N LEU A 21 9.28 -1.50 2.96
CA LEU A 21 10.33 -0.73 3.65
C LEU A 21 9.77 0.52 4.32
N ILE A 22 8.89 1.27 3.64
CA ILE A 22 8.19 2.44 4.19
C ILE A 22 7.36 2.01 5.40
N GLY A 23 6.58 0.94 5.25
CA GLY A 23 5.76 0.39 6.34
C GLY A 23 6.60 -0.04 7.53
N ALA A 24 7.74 -0.71 7.31
CA ALA A 24 8.65 -1.12 8.37
C ALA A 24 9.29 0.08 9.10
N TYR A 25 9.73 1.09 8.36
CA TYR A 25 10.30 2.31 8.93
C TYR A 25 9.28 3.03 9.83
N PHE A 26 8.05 3.23 9.34
CA PHE A 26 7.03 3.90 10.12
C PHE A 26 6.47 3.06 11.25
N ALA A 27 6.42 1.73 11.10
CA ALA A 27 6.07 0.83 12.20
C ALA A 27 7.09 0.94 13.34
N TRP A 28 8.39 0.93 13.02
CA TRP A 28 9.44 1.18 14.00
C TRP A 28 9.29 2.55 14.66
N ALA A 29 9.03 3.59 13.88
CA ALA A 29 8.88 4.95 14.38
C ALA A 29 7.65 5.12 15.28
N ILE A 30 6.52 4.48 14.95
CA ILE A 30 5.31 4.50 15.77
C ILE A 30 5.53 3.76 17.08
N ALA A 31 6.14 2.57 17.02
CA ALA A 31 6.35 1.73 18.19
C ALA A 31 7.44 2.31 19.12
N GLY A 32 8.51 2.87 18.55
CA GLY A 32 9.68 3.34 19.29
C GLY A 32 9.63 4.81 19.71
N VAL A 33 8.79 5.64 19.07
CA VAL A 33 8.79 7.09 19.31
C VAL A 33 7.40 7.63 19.66
N LEU A 34 6.39 7.47 18.77
CA LEU A 34 5.04 8.03 19.02
C LEU A 34 4.33 7.37 20.19
N THR A 35 4.33 6.04 20.26
CA THR A 35 3.59 5.30 21.30
C THR A 35 4.14 5.60 22.70
N PRO A 36 5.48 5.59 22.94
CA PRO A 36 6.05 6.01 24.21
C PRO A 36 5.73 7.47 24.54
N TYR A 37 5.86 8.39 23.58
CA TYR A 37 5.55 9.80 23.79
C TYR A 37 4.10 10.00 24.26
N PHE A 38 3.13 9.37 23.58
CA PHE A 38 1.73 9.45 23.96
C PHE A 38 1.45 8.86 25.35
N ALA A 39 2.12 7.75 25.69
CA ALA A 39 1.99 7.13 27.00
C ALA A 39 2.55 8.03 28.12
N GLU A 40 3.70 8.66 27.91
CA GLU A 40 4.31 9.59 28.87
C GLU A 40 3.47 10.84 29.11
N HIS A 41 2.68 11.26 28.12
CA HIS A 41 1.82 12.45 28.20
C HIS A 41 0.36 12.13 28.58
N GLY A 42 0.06 10.90 29.01
CA GLY A 42 -1.29 10.50 29.44
C GLY A 42 -2.33 10.51 28.31
N MET A 43 -1.90 10.35 27.06
CA MET A 43 -2.75 10.37 25.86
C MET A 43 -3.22 8.95 25.50
N ASP A 44 -3.97 8.29 26.39
CA ASP A 44 -4.35 6.88 26.27
C ASP A 44 -5.07 6.54 24.95
N GLU A 45 -5.92 7.45 24.47
CA GLU A 45 -6.61 7.29 23.19
C GLU A 45 -5.63 7.29 22.00
N GLU A 46 -4.63 8.16 22.02
CA GLU A 46 -3.62 8.21 20.96
C GLU A 46 -2.67 7.01 21.01
N VAL A 47 -2.37 6.48 22.20
CA VAL A 47 -1.65 5.20 22.35
C VAL A 47 -2.43 4.07 21.67
N ARG A 48 -3.75 4.02 21.88
CA ARG A 48 -4.62 3.02 21.24
C ARG A 48 -4.62 3.19 19.73
N GLN A 49 -4.75 4.41 19.22
CA GLN A 49 -4.71 4.71 17.79
C GLN A 49 -3.36 4.37 17.16
N ALA A 50 -2.25 4.69 17.83
CA ALA A 50 -0.90 4.34 17.38
C ALA A 50 -0.72 2.82 17.24
N ARG A 51 -1.23 2.04 18.20
CA ARG A 51 -1.23 0.57 18.12
C ARG A 51 -2.10 0.03 16.99
N LEU A 52 -3.25 0.65 16.71
CA LEU A 52 -4.09 0.31 15.56
C LEU A 52 -3.38 0.60 14.24
N VAL A 53 -2.74 1.75 14.10
CA VAL A 53 -1.95 2.07 12.89
C VAL A 53 -0.80 1.07 12.73
N LEU A 54 -0.12 0.70 13.82
CA LEU A 54 0.94 -0.31 13.79
C LEU A 54 0.44 -1.67 13.28
N SER A 55 -0.71 -2.13 13.76
CA SER A 55 -1.30 -3.40 13.30
C SER A 55 -1.74 -3.34 11.84
N TYR A 56 -2.24 -2.19 11.37
CA TYR A 56 -2.58 -1.96 9.97
C TYR A 56 -1.36 -1.94 9.05
N LEU A 57 -0.24 -1.33 9.48
CA LEU A 57 1.02 -1.38 8.73
C LEU A 57 1.54 -2.82 8.63
N ALA A 58 1.48 -3.59 9.71
CA ALA A 58 1.87 -4.99 9.71
C ALA A 58 0.97 -5.84 8.79
N ALA A 59 -0.35 -5.68 8.89
CA ALA A 59 -1.30 -6.38 8.02
C ALA A 59 -1.10 -6.02 6.54
N SER A 60 -0.83 -4.74 6.24
CA SER A 60 -0.55 -4.27 4.88
C SER A 60 0.75 -4.88 4.33
N ALA A 61 1.80 -4.99 5.15
CA ALA A 61 3.05 -5.65 4.75
C ALA A 61 2.85 -7.14 4.45
N VAL A 62 2.07 -7.85 5.28
CA VAL A 62 1.72 -9.26 5.03
C VAL A 62 0.93 -9.39 3.74
N MET A 63 -0.09 -8.56 3.52
CA MET A 63 -0.87 -8.57 2.27
C MET A 63 0.01 -8.26 1.06
N ALA A 64 0.93 -7.30 1.14
CA ALA A 64 1.87 -6.99 0.07
C ALA A 64 2.80 -8.17 -0.25
N ALA A 65 3.31 -8.86 0.78
CA ALA A 65 4.15 -10.05 0.60
C ALA A 65 3.37 -11.21 -0.06
N VAL A 66 2.15 -11.48 0.41
CA VAL A 66 1.29 -12.52 -0.18
C VAL A 66 0.94 -12.17 -1.62
N ASN A 67 0.65 -10.90 -1.91
CA ASN A 67 0.35 -10.40 -3.25
C ASN A 67 1.56 -10.53 -4.19
N GLY A 68 2.76 -10.20 -3.72
CA GLY A 68 4.00 -10.43 -4.46
C GLY A 68 4.23 -11.91 -4.78
N LEU A 69 4.06 -12.79 -3.78
CA LEU A 69 4.19 -14.24 -3.97
C LEU A 69 3.14 -14.79 -4.93
N ALA A 70 1.89 -14.35 -4.81
CA ALA A 70 0.80 -14.74 -5.68
C ALA A 70 1.06 -14.33 -7.13
N THR A 71 1.58 -13.11 -7.36
CA THR A 71 1.96 -12.63 -8.70
C THR A 71 3.05 -13.50 -9.32
N LEU A 72 4.06 -13.91 -8.55
CA LEU A 72 5.09 -14.84 -9.01
C LEU A 72 4.51 -16.22 -9.36
N LEU A 73 3.54 -16.71 -8.59
CA LEU A 73 2.91 -18.01 -8.80
C LEU A 73 1.92 -18.04 -9.97
N ILE A 74 1.29 -16.91 -10.35
CA ILE A 74 0.38 -16.83 -11.50
C ILE A 74 1.08 -17.28 -12.79
N ASN A 75 2.36 -16.96 -12.97
CA ASN A 75 3.16 -17.38 -14.12
C ASN A 75 3.33 -18.90 -14.25
N TRP A 76 2.99 -19.66 -13.19
CA TRP A 76 3.11 -21.12 -13.13
C TRP A 76 1.76 -21.86 -13.13
N SER A 77 0.64 -21.16 -13.08
CA SER A 77 -0.66 -21.76 -12.75
C SER A 77 -1.70 -21.71 -13.89
N LYS A 78 -2.54 -22.76 -13.99
CA LYS A 78 -3.62 -22.89 -14.98
C LYS A 78 -4.70 -21.80 -14.81
N ALA A 79 -5.45 -21.51 -15.87
CA ALA A 79 -6.43 -20.41 -15.98
C ALA A 79 -7.45 -20.24 -14.82
N LEU A 80 -7.81 -21.30 -14.09
CA LEU A 80 -8.71 -21.20 -12.92
C LEU A 80 -8.00 -20.60 -11.69
N ALA A 81 -6.74 -20.96 -11.46
CA ALA A 81 -5.93 -20.38 -10.39
C ALA A 81 -5.65 -18.89 -10.65
N ALA A 82 -5.47 -18.49 -11.90
CA ALA A 82 -5.31 -17.08 -12.27
C ALA A 82 -6.53 -16.22 -11.89
N ARG A 83 -7.77 -16.71 -12.11
CA ARG A 83 -9.00 -15.97 -11.78
C ARG A 83 -9.22 -15.84 -10.26
N ILE A 84 -9.01 -16.90 -9.50
CA ILE A 84 -9.10 -16.87 -8.03
C ILE A 84 -8.04 -15.93 -7.46
N THR A 85 -6.82 -15.99 -8.01
CA THR A 85 -5.74 -15.12 -7.58
C THR A 85 -6.07 -13.65 -7.86
N GLN A 86 -6.61 -13.31 -9.04
CA GLN A 86 -7.03 -11.94 -9.35
C GLN A 86 -8.09 -11.38 -8.38
N ALA A 87 -9.11 -12.17 -8.03
CA ALA A 87 -10.13 -11.75 -7.07
C ALA A 87 -9.55 -11.52 -5.66
N PHE A 88 -8.66 -12.42 -5.23
CA PHE A 88 -7.94 -12.29 -3.96
C PHE A 88 -7.05 -11.04 -3.94
N LEU A 89 -6.30 -10.78 -5.03
CA LEU A 89 -5.46 -9.60 -5.15
C LEU A 89 -6.29 -8.31 -5.05
N LEU A 90 -7.44 -8.23 -5.73
CA LEU A 90 -8.34 -7.08 -5.64
C LEU A 90 -8.84 -6.84 -4.20
N ALA A 91 -9.17 -7.90 -3.47
CA ALA A 91 -9.60 -7.79 -2.07
C ALA A 91 -8.46 -7.28 -1.16
N CYS A 92 -7.24 -7.79 -1.34
CA CYS A 92 -6.06 -7.29 -0.63
C CYS A 92 -5.84 -5.80 -0.92
N TRP A 93 -5.94 -5.39 -2.18
CA TRP A 93 -5.81 -3.99 -2.60
C TRP A 93 -6.86 -3.08 -1.95
N ALA A 94 -8.13 -3.46 -1.97
CA ALA A 94 -9.20 -2.70 -1.33
C ALA A 94 -8.97 -2.55 0.19
N THR A 95 -8.48 -3.60 0.84
CA THR A 95 -8.17 -3.58 2.28
C THR A 95 -7.00 -2.66 2.59
N SER A 96 -5.92 -2.72 1.81
CA SER A 96 -4.77 -1.81 1.94
C SER A 96 -5.16 -0.34 1.75
N ILE A 97 -6.12 -0.04 0.87
CA ILE A 97 -6.65 1.33 0.70
C ILE A 97 -7.35 1.79 1.98
N GLY A 98 -8.23 0.96 2.56
CA GLY A 98 -8.90 1.27 3.82
C GLY A 98 -7.90 1.57 4.94
N PHE A 99 -6.87 0.74 5.07
CA PHE A 99 -5.79 0.94 6.04
C PHE A 99 -4.97 2.21 5.78
N GLY A 100 -4.68 2.52 4.52
CA GLY A 100 -3.98 3.74 4.12
C GLY A 100 -4.76 5.00 4.48
N ILE A 101 -6.07 5.01 4.26
CA ILE A 101 -6.95 6.13 4.62
C ILE A 101 -6.95 6.34 6.14
N VAL A 102 -7.19 5.28 6.92
CA VAL A 102 -7.21 5.36 8.39
C VAL A 102 -5.87 5.88 8.92
N THR A 103 -4.76 5.33 8.43
CA THR A 103 -3.41 5.76 8.81
C THR A 103 -3.18 7.23 8.48
N THR A 104 -3.60 7.69 7.30
CA THR A 104 -3.45 9.08 6.87
C THR A 104 -4.23 10.04 7.76
N VAL A 105 -5.45 9.67 8.15
CA VAL A 105 -6.30 10.49 9.03
C VAL A 105 -5.64 10.69 10.40
N HIS A 106 -5.19 9.60 11.04
CA HIS A 106 -4.51 9.69 12.34
C HIS A 106 -3.19 10.44 12.23
N ALA A 107 -2.36 10.13 11.23
CA ALA A 107 -1.09 10.80 11.01
C ALA A 107 -1.27 12.32 10.76
N SER A 108 -2.30 12.72 10.02
CA SER A 108 -2.61 14.14 9.80
C SER A 108 -3.09 14.83 11.07
N SER A 109 -3.84 14.12 11.93
CA SER A 109 -4.25 14.62 13.24
C SER A 109 -3.05 14.85 14.14
N TRP A 110 -2.15 13.87 14.24
CA TRP A 110 -0.91 13.98 15.01
C TRP A 110 -0.01 15.11 14.50
N TRP A 111 0.13 15.24 13.18
CA TRP A 111 0.89 16.34 12.59
C TRP A 111 0.37 17.69 13.06
N ARG A 112 -0.94 17.93 12.97
CA ARG A 112 -1.56 19.19 13.43
C ARG A 112 -1.43 19.40 14.93
N TYR A 113 -1.43 18.33 15.71
CA TYR A 113 -1.26 18.41 17.16
C TYR A 113 0.15 18.87 17.55
N PHE A 114 1.17 18.36 16.85
CA PHE A 114 2.58 18.69 17.11
C PHE A 114 3.05 19.99 16.44
N ASP A 115 2.33 20.46 15.41
CA ASP A 115 2.69 21.68 14.71
C ASP A 115 2.65 22.90 15.64
N GLY A 116 3.79 23.57 15.78
CA GLY A 116 3.95 24.76 16.63
C GLY A 116 4.19 24.52 18.13
N ARG A 117 4.38 23.27 18.58
CA ARG A 117 4.66 22.97 20.00
C ARG A 117 6.13 22.63 20.25
N GLY A 118 7.05 23.59 20.30
CA GLY A 118 8.44 23.31 20.75
C GLY A 118 9.33 22.53 19.76
N GLU A 119 10.64 22.46 20.01
CA GLU A 119 11.62 21.89 19.06
C GLU A 119 11.57 20.35 18.97
N ASP A 120 11.26 19.66 20.05
CA ASP A 120 11.20 18.19 20.08
C ASP A 120 9.95 17.68 19.33
N GLU A 121 8.81 18.35 19.50
CA GLU A 121 7.58 18.01 18.81
C GLU A 121 7.61 18.42 17.33
N VAL A 122 8.45 19.36 16.91
CA VAL A 122 8.68 19.61 15.47
C VAL A 122 9.21 18.36 14.76
N ARG A 123 10.01 17.52 15.43
CA ARG A 123 10.45 16.24 14.86
C ARG A 123 9.29 15.27 14.73
N LEU A 124 8.41 15.19 15.74
CA LEU A 124 7.20 14.37 15.72
C LEU A 124 6.21 14.83 14.63
N ALA A 125 6.05 16.15 14.47
CA ALA A 125 5.24 16.78 13.45
C ALA A 125 5.71 16.37 12.04
N ARG A 126 7.02 16.48 11.76
CA ARG A 126 7.61 16.07 10.48
C ARG A 126 7.45 14.58 10.23
N MET A 127 7.59 13.75 11.26
CA MET A 127 7.42 12.30 11.15
C MET A 127 5.98 11.92 10.84
N ALA A 128 5.01 12.52 11.53
CA ALA A 128 3.58 12.34 11.28
C ALA A 128 3.17 12.85 9.89
N GLN A 129 3.70 14.00 9.47
CA GLN A 129 3.51 14.53 8.13
C GLN A 129 4.10 13.59 7.06
N ALA A 130 5.32 13.08 7.27
CA ALA A 130 5.96 12.14 6.37
C ALA A 130 5.18 10.82 6.26
N LEU A 131 4.62 10.33 7.37
CA LEU A 131 3.75 9.15 7.38
C LEU A 131 2.49 9.40 6.55
N ALA A 132 1.79 10.51 6.79
CA ALA A 132 0.60 10.87 6.03
C ALA A 132 0.91 11.02 4.54
N GLY A 133 1.99 11.73 4.20
CA GLY A 133 2.45 11.91 2.83
C GLY A 133 2.82 10.60 2.15
N ALA A 134 3.54 9.71 2.84
CA ALA A 134 3.93 8.40 2.31
C ALA A 134 2.71 7.52 2.03
N MET A 135 1.70 7.52 2.92
CA MET A 135 0.46 6.76 2.71
C MET A 135 -0.38 7.32 1.55
N ILE A 136 -0.47 8.65 1.42
CA ILE A 136 -1.14 9.28 0.27
C ILE A 136 -0.42 8.93 -1.03
N ALA A 137 0.91 9.13 -1.09
CA ALA A 137 1.70 8.84 -2.28
C ALA A 137 1.59 7.36 -2.68
N SER A 138 1.67 6.46 -1.69
CA SER A 138 1.46 5.02 -1.86
C SER A 138 0.08 4.71 -2.41
N THR A 139 -0.98 5.32 -1.87
CA THR A 139 -2.35 5.12 -2.34
C THR A 139 -2.52 5.60 -3.78
N VAL A 140 -2.05 6.80 -4.10
CA VAL A 140 -2.14 7.40 -5.45
C VAL A 140 -1.37 6.57 -6.47
N LEU A 141 -0.15 6.17 -6.14
CA LEU A 141 0.67 5.33 -7.03
C LEU A 141 0.03 3.95 -7.23
N GLY A 142 -0.58 3.39 -6.18
CA GLY A 142 -1.37 2.17 -6.27
C GLY A 142 -2.55 2.28 -7.25
N TRP A 143 -3.35 3.35 -7.15
CA TRP A 143 -4.44 3.64 -8.09
C TRP A 143 -3.94 3.77 -9.52
N PHE A 144 -2.83 4.48 -9.72
CA PHE A 144 -2.22 4.65 -11.03
C PHE A 144 -1.80 3.30 -11.64
N LEU A 145 -1.14 2.43 -10.86
CA LEU A 145 -0.73 1.10 -11.32
C LEU A 145 -1.94 0.21 -11.67
N LEU A 146 -3.00 0.23 -10.85
CA LEU A 146 -4.25 -0.49 -11.14
C LEU A 146 -4.92 0.00 -12.42
N PHE A 147 -4.95 1.31 -12.63
CA PHE A 147 -5.48 1.91 -13.85
C PHE A 147 -4.70 1.46 -15.09
N VAL A 148 -3.37 1.45 -15.01
CA VAL A 148 -2.51 0.95 -16.09
C VAL A 148 -2.78 -0.53 -16.38
N ILE A 149 -2.92 -1.38 -15.35
CA ILE A 149 -3.29 -2.81 -15.54
C ILE A 149 -4.62 -2.92 -16.28
N PHE A 150 -5.63 -2.17 -15.85
CA PHE A 150 -6.96 -2.19 -16.45
C PHE A 150 -6.91 -1.82 -17.95
N LEU A 151 -6.16 -0.76 -18.30
CA LEU A 151 -5.98 -0.34 -19.68
C LEU A 151 -5.31 -1.43 -20.53
N PHE A 152 -4.27 -2.09 -20.02
CA PHE A 152 -3.61 -3.18 -20.75
C PHE A 152 -4.53 -4.39 -20.94
N ALA A 153 -5.30 -4.77 -19.93
CA ALA A 153 -6.27 -5.85 -20.01
C ALA A 153 -7.37 -5.55 -21.05
N ALA A 154 -7.92 -4.33 -21.03
CA ALA A 154 -8.93 -3.88 -21.98
C ALA A 154 -8.38 -3.85 -23.43
N TRP A 155 -7.15 -3.37 -23.63
CA TRP A 155 -6.51 -3.39 -24.95
C TRP A 155 -6.26 -4.84 -25.42
N GLY A 156 -5.73 -5.71 -24.56
CA GLY A 156 -5.50 -7.12 -24.89
C GLY A 156 -6.77 -7.81 -25.40
N SER A 157 -7.89 -7.62 -24.71
CA SER A 157 -9.20 -8.16 -25.11
C SER A 157 -9.69 -7.63 -26.47
N GLN A 158 -9.47 -6.35 -26.76
CA GLN A 158 -9.81 -5.76 -28.07
C GLN A 158 -9.06 -6.41 -29.24
N LYS A 159 -7.80 -6.84 -29.04
CA LYS A 159 -7.03 -7.53 -30.09
C LYS A 159 -7.58 -8.93 -30.37
N GLU A 160 -7.94 -9.68 -29.34
CA GLU A 160 -8.53 -11.02 -29.51
C GLU A 160 -9.87 -10.98 -30.26
N HIS A 161 -10.73 -10.00 -29.95
CA HIS A 161 -12.00 -9.81 -30.67
C HIS A 161 -11.80 -9.39 -32.13
N ARG A 162 -10.80 -8.55 -32.46
CA ARG A 162 -10.51 -8.19 -33.85
C ARG A 162 -9.97 -9.36 -34.66
N VAL A 163 -9.13 -10.21 -34.07
CA VAL A 163 -8.65 -11.42 -34.75
C VAL A 163 -9.83 -12.35 -35.03
N ALA A 164 -10.74 -12.56 -34.08
CA ALA A 164 -11.93 -13.39 -34.29
C ALA A 164 -12.83 -12.92 -35.46
N HIS A 165 -12.92 -11.61 -35.70
CA HIS A 165 -13.70 -11.04 -36.82
C HIS A 165 -13.00 -11.13 -38.20
N VAL A 166 -11.68 -11.31 -38.26
CA VAL A 166 -10.94 -11.47 -39.53
C VAL A 166 -11.03 -12.91 -40.05
N TRP A 167 -11.31 -13.87 -39.17
CA TRP A 167 -11.40 -15.30 -39.51
C TRP A 167 -12.84 -15.84 -39.58
N ALA A 168 -13.85 -14.98 -39.51
CA ALA A 168 -15.28 -15.31 -39.64
C ALA A 168 -15.84 -14.70 -40.93
#